data_AF-A0A523QC47-F1
#
_entry.id   AF-A0A523QC47-F1
#
_cell.length_a   1.000
_cell.length_b   1.000
_cell.length_c   1.000
_cell.angle_alpha   90.00
_cell.angle_beta   90.00
_cell.angle_gamma   90.00
#
_symmetry.space_group_name_H-M   'P 1'
#
loop_
_entity.id
_entity.type
_entity.pdbx_description
1 polymer ?
#
loop_
_entity_poly.entity_id
_entity_poly.type
_entity_poly.pdbx_seq_one_letter_code
_entity_poly.pdbx_strand_id
1 'polypeptide(L)' 'EKVADKVFVELAPRYAERLGGYTRITKIGPRLGDGAPMVQLELVE' A
#
# COMPACT_ATOMS: atom_id res chain seq x y z
N GLU A 1 -3.78 9.41 17.20
CA GLU A 1 -5.16 9.51 16.66
C GLU A 1 -5.22 9.48 15.14
N LYS A 2 -4.67 10.45 14.40
CA LYS A 2 -4.87 10.62 12.94
C LYS A 2 -4.77 9.37 12.02
N VAL A 3 -3.97 8.36 12.36
CA VAL A 3 -3.85 7.14 11.54
C VAL A 3 -4.98 6.15 11.80
N ALA A 4 -5.38 5.97 13.06
CA ALA A 4 -6.48 5.06 13.41
C ALA A 4 -7.78 5.56 12.80
N ASP A 5 -8.05 6.86 12.91
CA ASP A 5 -9.24 7.49 12.34
C ASP A 5 -9.30 7.28 10.83
N LYS A 6 -8.17 7.47 10.12
CA LYS A 6 -8.08 7.21 8.68
C LYS A 6 -8.39 5.75 8.32
N VAL A 7 -7.88 4.80 9.10
CA VAL A 7 -8.12 3.38 8.86
C VAL A 7 -9.60 3.05 8.99
N PHE A 8 -10.27 3.51 10.04
CA PHE A 8 -11.67 3.17 10.29
C PHE A 8 -12.68 3.99 9.47
N VAL A 9 -12.39 5.27 9.22
CA VAL A 9 -13.34 6.18 8.54
C VAL A 9 -13.17 6.14 7.02
N GLU A 10 -11.94 6.03 6.50
CA GLU A 10 -11.69 6.08 5.06
C GLU A 10 -11.39 4.70 4.46
N LEU A 11 -10.48 3.94 5.05
CA LEU A 11 -9.97 2.70 4.43
C LEU A 11 -10.90 1.51 4.65
N ALA A 12 -11.52 1.37 5.83
CA ALA A 12 -12.40 0.25 6.13
C ALA A 12 -13.64 0.20 5.21
N PRO A 13 -14.38 1.31 4.97
CA PRO A 13 -15.49 1.29 4.01
C PRO A 13 -15.03 1.02 2.58
N ARG A 14 -13.85 1.54 2.19
CA ARG A 14 -13.29 1.35 0.84
C ARG A 14 -13.05 -0.13 0.50
N TYR A 15 -12.69 -0.95 1.48
CA TYR A 15 -12.36 -2.35 1.28
C TYR A 15 -13.38 -3.34 1.85
N ALA A 16 -14.59 -2.89 2.19
CA ALA A 16 -15.59 -3.70 2.88
C ALA A 16 -15.90 -5.03 2.17
N GLU A 17 -15.98 -5.02 0.84
CA GLU A 17 -16.31 -6.19 0.02
C GLU A 17 -15.07 -7.02 -0.38
N ARG A 18 -13.86 -6.57 -0.03
CA ARG A 18 -12.61 -7.17 -0.50
C ARG A 18 -12.04 -8.17 0.49
N LEU A 19 -11.90 -9.42 0.05
CA LEU A 19 -11.29 -10.51 0.82
C LEU A 19 -9.75 -10.50 0.69
N GLY A 20 -9.10 -9.55 1.37
CA GLY A 20 -7.64 -9.45 1.42
C GLY A 20 -7.00 -8.80 0.19
N GLY A 21 -5.65 -8.77 0.18
CA GLY A 21 -4.90 -8.17 -0.94
C GLY A 21 -5.13 -6.66 -1.08
N TYR A 22 -5.11 -5.93 0.03
CA TYR A 22 -5.35 -4.48 0.08
C TYR A 22 -4.17 -3.64 -0.45
N THR A 23 -3.00 -4.27 -0.63
CA THR A 23 -1.79 -3.64 -1.14
C THR A 23 -1.23 -4.37 -2.36
N ARG A 24 -0.54 -3.63 -3.22
CA ARG A 24 0.19 -4.15 -4.38
C ARG A 24 1.65 -3.73 -4.32
N ILE A 25 2.52 -4.66 -4.73
CA ILE A 25 3.95 -4.45 -4.88
C ILE A 25 4.28 -4.46 -6.38
N THR A 26 4.84 -3.36 -6.87
CA THR A 26 5.36 -3.23 -8.24
C THR A 26 6.86 -3.04 -8.20
N LYS A 27 7.63 -3.92 -8.85
CA LYS A 27 9.09 -3.80 -8.92
C LYS A 27 9.48 -2.65 -9.85
N ILE A 28 10.36 -1.76 -9.39
CA ILE A 28 10.75 -0.55 -10.14
C ILE A 28 12.25 -0.49 -10.48
N GLY A 29 12.93 -1.63 -10.36
CA GLY A 29 14.37 -1.75 -10.60
C GLY A 29 15.22 -1.39 -9.38
N PRO A 30 16.57 -1.46 -9.51
CA PRO A 30 17.47 -1.15 -8.42
C PRO A 30 17.63 0.36 -8.20
N ARG A 31 17.85 0.76 -6.94
CA ARG A 31 18.13 2.14 -6.54
C ARG A 31 19.47 2.60 -7.08
N LEU A 32 19.50 3.82 -7.62
CA LEU A 32 20.73 4.45 -8.06
C LEU A 32 21.64 4.74 -6.85
N GLY A 33 22.89 4.28 -6.90
CA GLY A 33 23.90 4.49 -5.87
C GLY A 33 24.35 3.20 -5.19
N ASP A 34 23.42 2.44 -4.61
CA ASP A 34 23.71 1.20 -3.87
C ASP A 34 23.18 -0.07 -4.54
N GLY A 35 22.45 0.05 -5.65
CA GLY A 35 21.92 -1.09 -6.40
C GLY A 35 20.83 -1.86 -5.65
N ALA A 36 20.29 -1.30 -4.55
CA ALA A 36 19.30 -2.01 -3.73
C ALA A 36 18.01 -2.27 -4.53
N PRO A 37 17.42 -3.48 -4.50
CA PRO A 37 16.18 -3.75 -5.20
C PRO A 37 15.03 -2.93 -4.61
N MET A 38 14.34 -2.15 -5.45
CA MET A 38 13.23 -1.29 -5.02
C MET A 38 11.88 -1.78 -5.51
N VAL A 39 10.86 -1.43 -4.74
CA VAL A 39 9.45 -1.63 -5.10
C VAL A 39 8.64 -0.39 -4.77
N GLN A 40 7.59 -0.16 -5.55
CA GLN A 40 6.49 0.72 -5.19
C GLN A 40 5.41 -0.10 -4.49
N LEU A 41 5.08 0.30 -3.26
CA LEU A 41 3.99 -0.27 -2.47
C LEU A 41 2.81 0.69 -2.49
N GLU A 42 1.66 0.22 -2.94
CA GLU A 42 0.44 1.03 -3.06
C GLU A 42 -0.77 0.31 -2.47
N LEU A 43 -1.77 1.10 -2.09
CA LEU A 43 -3.10 0.59 -1.76
C LEU A 43 -3.85 0.27 -3.06
N VAL A 44 -4.56 -0.85 -3.08
CA VAL A 44 -5.35 -1.28 -4.25
C VAL A 44 -6.69 -0.54 -4.29
N GLU A 45 -7.34 -0.43 -5.43
CA GLU A 45 -8.74 0.01 -5.54
C GLU A 45 -9.69 -1.18 -5.44
#